data_AF-A0A9D7XDY1-F1
#
_entry.id   AF-A0A9D7XDY1-F1
#
_cell.length_a   1.000
_cell.length_b   1.000
_cell.length_c   1.000
_cell.angle_alpha   90.00
_cell.angle_beta   90.00
_cell.angle_gamma   90.00
#
_symmetry.space_group_name_H-M   'P 1'
#
loop_
_entity.id
_entity.type
_entity.pdbx_description
1 polymer ?
#
loop_
_entity_poly.entity_id
_entity_poly.type
_entity_poly.pdbx_seq_one_letter_code
_entity_poly.pdbx_strand_id
1 'polypeptide(L)'
;MAPNAKLRPLVVPQGSEVQKLATDVTVAGECAVQTVQARPQRISWARLLKRVFDIDMQHCPNCGAGELKIIAAILEWPVIGKILTHLGLYPQPPPRGRAHEAGQDFVT
;
A
#
# COMPACT_ATOMS: atom_id res chain seq x y z
N MET A 1 9.56 11.35 9.63
CA MET A 1 8.93 12.66 9.35
C MET A 1 7.46 12.46 9.07
N ALA A 2 6.59 13.34 9.57
CA ALA A 2 5.16 13.29 9.26
C ALA A 2 4.93 13.57 7.75
N PRO A 3 3.93 12.95 7.12
CA PRO A 3 3.64 13.12 5.69
C PRO A 3 3.48 14.57 5.24
N ASN A 4 3.06 15.46 6.15
CA ASN A 4 2.80 16.86 5.86
C ASN A 4 3.79 17.83 6.53
N ALA A 5 5.00 17.36 6.85
CA ALA A 5 6.03 18.22 7.44
C ALA A 5 6.60 19.20 6.40
N LYS A 6 6.77 20.48 6.78
CA LYS A 6 7.29 21.55 5.88
C LYS A 6 8.69 21.29 5.33
N LEU A 7 9.49 20.49 6.05
CA LEU A 7 10.86 20.14 5.65
C LEU A 7 10.92 18.99 4.63
N ARG A 8 9.79 18.32 4.36
CA ARG A 8 9.73 17.17 3.45
C ARG A 8 10.27 17.45 2.04
N PRO A 9 10.02 18.61 1.40
CA PRO A 9 10.52 18.88 0.05
C PRO A 9 12.05 18.92 -0.06
N LEU A 10 12.76 19.14 1.05
CA LEU A 10 14.21 19.17 1.11
C LEU A 10 14.83 17.78 1.28
N VAL A 11 14.04 16.80 1.74
CA VAL A 11 14.48 15.43 2.05
C VAL A 11 14.05 14.43 0.98
N VAL A 12 12.87 14.63 0.40
CA VAL A 12 12.37 13.78 -0.68
C VAL A 12 13.02 14.23 -2.00
N PRO A 13 13.73 13.35 -2.72
CA PRO A 13 14.24 13.66 -4.04
C PRO A 13 13.10 14.13 -4.93
N GLN A 14 13.17 15.39 -5.38
CA GLN A 14 12.21 15.90 -6.35
C GLN A 14 12.54 15.22 -7.69
N GLY A 15 11.58 14.50 -8.26
CA GLY A 15 11.74 13.92 -9.59
C GLY A 15 12.10 15.04 -10.57
N SER A 16 13.21 14.90 -11.27
CA SER A 16 13.76 15.94 -12.15
C SER A 16 12.84 16.20 -13.34
N GLU A 17 12.38 17.44 -13.53
CA GLU A 17 11.79 17.92 -14.79
C GLU A 17 12.89 18.04 -15.86
N VAL A 18 13.27 16.92 -16.47
CA VAL A 18 14.14 16.93 -17.65
C VAL A 18 13.37 16.31 -18.80
N GLN A 19 12.67 17.18 -19.54
CA GLN A 19 12.68 17.24 -21.01
C GLN A 19 11.56 18.18 -21.49
N LYS A 20 11.85 19.48 -21.44
CA LYS A 20 11.20 20.46 -22.32
C LYS A 20 12.25 20.88 -23.34
N LEU A 21 11.90 20.72 -24.63
CA LEU A 21 12.50 21.35 -25.81
C LEU A 21 13.59 20.57 -26.58
N ALA A 22 13.16 19.85 -27.64
CA ALA A 22 13.85 19.79 -28.94
C ALA A 22 12.90 19.27 -30.05
N THR A 23 12.40 20.23 -30.84
CA THR A 23 12.11 20.26 -32.29
C THR A 23 11.84 18.98 -33.11
N ASP A 24 10.62 18.95 -33.67
CA ASP A 24 10.15 18.52 -35.01
C ASP A 24 11.03 17.62 -35.93
N VAL A 25 10.46 16.49 -36.37
CA VAL A 25 10.27 16.04 -37.79
C VAL A 25 9.60 14.64 -37.81
N THR A 26 8.66 14.46 -38.75
CA THR A 26 7.81 13.28 -39.00
C THR A 26 8.55 12.08 -39.63
N VAL A 27 8.12 10.84 -39.33
CA VAL A 27 7.78 9.72 -40.26
C VAL A 27 7.36 8.46 -39.45
N ALA A 28 6.36 7.75 -39.98
CA ALA A 28 5.60 6.64 -39.40
C ALA A 28 6.41 5.41 -38.91
N GLY A 29 5.93 4.81 -37.81
CA GLY A 29 6.32 3.50 -37.32
C GLY A 29 5.66 3.17 -35.98
N GLU A 30 4.68 2.27 -35.96
CA GLU A 30 4.01 1.78 -34.76
C GLU A 30 4.98 1.12 -33.77
N CYS A 31 5.07 1.69 -32.58
CA CYS A 31 5.17 0.97 -31.31
C CYS A 31 4.77 1.98 -30.23
N ALA A 32 3.54 1.85 -29.72
CA ALA A 32 3.05 2.69 -28.64
C ALA A 32 3.76 2.31 -27.32
N VAL A 33 5.01 2.73 -27.18
CA VAL A 33 5.66 2.86 -25.88
C VAL A 33 4.95 4.00 -25.18
N GLN A 34 3.92 3.66 -24.41
CA GLN A 34 3.26 4.60 -23.52
C GLN A 34 4.27 5.02 -22.45
N THR A 35 4.99 6.09 -22.70
CA THR A 35 5.74 6.81 -21.67
C THR A 35 4.72 7.53 -20.79
N VAL A 36 4.11 6.78 -19.88
CA VAL A 36 3.27 7.35 -18.82
C VAL A 36 4.21 8.07 -17.85
N GLN A 37 4.24 9.39 -17.99
CA GLN A 37 4.73 10.33 -16.98
C GLN A 37 4.41 9.79 -15.59
N ALA A 38 5.44 9.53 -14.78
CA ALA A 38 5.32 8.89 -13.47
C ALA A 38 4.70 9.86 -12.45
N ARG A 39 3.43 10.21 -12.65
CA ARG A 39 2.54 10.50 -11.53
C ARG A 39 2.66 9.30 -10.57
N PRO A 40 2.67 9.50 -9.24
CA PRO A 40 2.59 8.38 -8.33
C PRO A 40 1.33 7.58 -8.70
N GLN A 41 1.55 6.46 -9.40
CA GLN A 41 0.51 5.60 -9.92
C GLN A 41 -0.33 5.19 -8.72
N ARG A 42 -1.64 5.50 -8.76
CA ARG A 42 -2.56 5.01 -7.73
C ARG A 42 -2.52 3.49 -7.78
N ILE A 43 -1.84 2.87 -6.82
CA ILE A 43 -1.80 1.42 -6.70
C ILE A 43 -3.18 0.92 -6.29
N SER A 44 -3.59 -0.25 -6.81
CA SER A 44 -4.85 -0.87 -6.39
C SER A 44 -4.80 -1.23 -4.91
N TRP A 45 -5.97 -1.22 -4.26
CA TRP A 45 -6.07 -1.56 -2.85
C TRP A 45 -5.55 -2.97 -2.53
N ALA A 46 -5.82 -3.95 -3.41
CA ALA A 46 -5.26 -5.30 -3.32
C ALA A 46 -3.71 -5.31 -3.34
N ARG A 47 -3.09 -4.51 -4.21
CA ARG A 47 -1.62 -4.38 -4.28
C ARG A 47 -1.04 -3.69 -3.05
N LEU A 48 -1.75 -2.70 -2.50
CA LEU A 48 -1.34 -2.01 -1.28
C LEU A 48 -1.35 -2.96 -0.06
N LEU A 49 -2.39 -3.77 0.09
CA LEU A 49 -2.49 -4.76 1.16
C LEU A 49 -1.35 -5.78 1.12
N LYS A 50 -1.05 -6.31 -0.08
CA LYS A 50 0.08 -7.21 -0.27
C LYS A 50 1.40 -6.55 0.14
N ARG A 51 1.58 -5.28 -0.16
CA ARG A 51 2.82 -4.56 0.16
C ARG A 51 2.98 -4.25 1.66
N VAL A 52 1.90 -3.92 2.35
CA VAL A 52 1.96 -3.43 3.76
C VAL A 52 1.76 -4.55 4.77
N PHE A 53 0.87 -5.50 4.46
CA PHE A 53 0.45 -6.56 5.38
C PHE A 53 0.77 -7.97 4.88
N ASP A 54 1.38 -8.10 3.70
CA ASP A 54 1.64 -9.40 3.03
C ASP A 54 0.37 -10.23 2.79
N ILE A 55 -0.75 -9.55 2.54
CA ILE A 55 -2.04 -10.18 2.22
C ILE A 55 -2.29 -10.10 0.71
N ASP A 56 -2.26 -11.24 0.00
CA ASP A 56 -2.58 -11.30 -1.43
C ASP A 56 -4.10 -11.42 -1.66
N MET A 57 -4.70 -10.35 -2.18
CA MET A 57 -6.10 -10.35 -2.63
C MET A 57 -6.25 -10.45 -4.15
N GLN A 58 -5.15 -10.49 -4.90
CA GLN A 58 -5.17 -10.55 -6.36
C GLN A 58 -5.43 -11.98 -6.87
N HIS A 59 -5.07 -12.98 -6.06
CA HIS A 59 -5.24 -14.39 -6.39
C HIS A 59 -5.90 -15.13 -5.23
N CYS A 60 -7.01 -15.80 -5.52
CA CYS A 60 -7.62 -16.70 -4.55
C CYS A 60 -6.73 -17.94 -4.33
N PRO A 61 -6.36 -18.29 -3.08
CA PRO A 61 -5.49 -19.44 -2.81
C PRO A 61 -6.17 -20.79 -3.08
N ASN A 62 -7.51 -20.83 -3.17
CA ASN A 62 -8.24 -22.08 -3.39
C ASN A 62 -8.41 -22.40 -4.89
N CYS A 63 -8.80 -21.41 -5.70
CA CYS A 63 -9.03 -21.64 -7.13
C CYS A 63 -7.88 -21.19 -8.04
N GLY A 64 -6.87 -20.48 -7.52
CA GLY A 64 -5.71 -20.00 -8.27
C GLY A 64 -6.00 -18.90 -9.31
N ALA A 65 -7.27 -18.69 -9.64
CA ALA A 65 -7.74 -17.71 -10.61
C ALA A 65 -8.82 -16.83 -9.99
N GLY A 66 -8.67 -15.51 -10.10
CA GLY A 66 -9.67 -14.52 -9.72
C GLY A 66 -9.25 -13.63 -8.55
N GLU A 67 -9.66 -12.35 -8.65
CA GLU A 67 -9.49 -11.35 -7.60
C GLU A 67 -10.49 -11.59 -6.46
N LEU A 68 -10.00 -11.57 -5.22
CA LEU A 68 -10.83 -11.68 -4.03
C LEU A 68 -11.64 -10.39 -3.84
N LYS A 69 -12.93 -10.53 -3.51
CA LYS A 69 -13.82 -9.40 -3.23
C LYS A 69 -14.26 -9.44 -1.77
N ILE A 70 -14.22 -8.28 -1.11
CA ILE A 70 -14.83 -8.14 0.22
C ILE A 70 -16.35 -8.17 0.04
N ILE A 71 -17.01 -9.13 0.69
CA ILE A 71 -18.47 -9.27 0.65
C ILE A 71 -19.16 -8.67 1.87
N ALA A 72 -18.47 -8.59 3.01
CA ALA A 72 -18.98 -8.03 4.26
C ALA A 72 -17.83 -7.69 5.21
N ALA A 73 -18.10 -6.79 6.16
CA ALA A 73 -17.26 -6.55 7.33
C ALA A 73 -18.08 -6.88 8.58
N ILE A 74 -17.54 -7.72 9.45
CA ILE A 74 -18.19 -8.12 10.71
C ILE A 74 -17.54 -7.32 11.84
N LEU A 75 -18.32 -6.50 12.53
CA LEU A 75 -17.82 -5.62 13.60
C LEU A 75 -18.28 -6.06 15.00
N GLU A 76 -19.30 -6.91 15.08
CA GLU A 76 -19.87 -7.36 16.35
C GLU A 76 -18.95 -8.36 17.05
N TRP A 77 -18.42 -7.97 18.21
CA TRP A 77 -17.52 -8.79 19.03
C TRP A 77 -18.02 -10.21 19.32
N PRO A 78 -19.28 -10.43 19.74
CA PRO A 78 -19.76 -11.80 19.99
C PRO A 78 -19.80 -12.66 18.73
N VAL A 79 -19.96 -12.06 17.54
CA VAL A 79 -19.94 -12.78 16.26
C VAL A 79 -18.51 -13.12 15.86
N ILE A 80 -17.59 -12.16 16.00
CA ILE A 80 -16.15 -12.38 15.75
C ILE A 80 -15.64 -13.53 16.62
N GLY A 81 -15.95 -13.51 17.93
CA GLY A 81 -15.53 -14.56 18.85
C GLY A 81 -16.02 -15.95 18.47
N LYS A 82 -17.29 -16.07 18.04
CA LYS A 82 -17.85 -17.34 17.54
C LYS A 82 -17.13 -17.84 16.29
N ILE A 83 -16.86 -16.96 15.33
CA ILE A 83 -16.16 -17.31 14.08
C ILE A 83 -14.73 -17.78 14.39
N LEU A 84 -13.98 -17.01 15.18
CA LEU A 84 -12.60 -17.36 15.54
C LEU A 84 -12.54 -18.70 16.28
N THR A 85 -13.44 -18.92 17.24
CA THR A 85 -13.51 -20.19 17.99
C THR A 85 -13.81 -21.37 17.07
N HIS A 86 -14.73 -21.23 16.11
CA HIS A 86 -15.02 -22.26 15.11
C HIS A 86 -13.80 -22.57 14.24
N LEU A 87 -12.96 -21.58 13.95
CA LEU A 87 -11.73 -21.75 13.17
C LEU A 87 -10.54 -22.24 14.03
N GLY A 88 -10.73 -22.47 15.33
CA GLY A 88 -9.66 -22.85 16.26
C GLY A 88 -8.68 -21.72 16.60
N LEU A 89 -9.06 -20.47 16.33
CA LEU A 89 -8.27 -19.27 16.62
C LEU A 89 -8.66 -18.66 17.96
N TYR A 90 -7.68 -18.10 18.68
CA TYR A 90 -7.92 -17.45 19.96
C TYR A 90 -8.63 -16.09 19.75
N PRO A 91 -9.81 -15.85 20.36
CA PRO A 91 -10.63 -14.68 20.08
C PRO A 91 -10.15 -13.39 20.76
N GLN A 92 -9.28 -13.52 21.76
CA GLN A 92 -8.80 -12.37 22.51
C GLN A 92 -7.55 -11.80 21.83
N PRO A 93 -7.55 -10.52 21.44
CA PRO A 93 -6.39 -9.91 20.82
C PRO A 93 -5.22 -9.87 21.80
N PRO A 94 -3.96 -9.88 21.31
CA PRO A 94 -2.81 -9.66 22.16
C PRO A 94 -2.96 -8.33 22.91
N PRO A 95 -2.48 -8.25 24.15
CA PRO A 95 -2.53 -7.01 24.92
C PRO A 95 -1.89 -5.89 24.10
N ARG A 96 -2.56 -4.73 24.04
CA ARG A 96 -2.01 -3.57 23.34
C ARG A 96 -0.67 -3.24 23.98
N GLY A 97 0.42 -3.39 23.22
CA GLY A 97 1.73 -2.92 23.65
C GLY A 97 1.67 -1.43 23.95
N ARG A 98 2.54 -0.93 24.83
CA ARG A 98 2.76 0.51 24.94
C ARG A 98 3.20 1.00 23.56
N ALA A 99 2.61 2.09 23.08
CA ALA A 99 3.22 2.80 21.97
C ALA A 99 4.64 3.14 22.42
N HIS A 100 5.67 2.62 21.74
CA HIS A 100 7.02 3.06 22.02
C HIS A 100 7.06 4.56 21.68
N GLU A 101 7.16 5.40 22.70
CA GLU A 101 7.51 6.79 22.53
C GLU A 101 8.92 6.81 21.93
N ALA A 102 9.02 7.18 20.66
CA ALA A 102 10.31 7.39 20.03
C ALA A 102 10.89 8.70 20.58
N GLY A 103 11.72 8.60 21.63
CA GLY A 103 12.70 9.63 21.99
C GLY A 103 12.75 10.01 23.48
N GLN A 104 13.74 9.44 24.16
CA GLN A 104 14.49 9.90 25.35
C GLN A 104 15.36 8.67 25.74
N ASP A 105 16.68 8.61 25.62
CA ASP A 105 17.74 9.61 25.64
C ASP A 105 18.94 9.10 24.80
N PHE A 106 19.54 9.98 23.99
CA PHE A 106 20.92 9.83 23.56
C PHE A 106 21.65 11.05 24.12
N VAL A 107 22.41 10.86 25.21
CA VAL A 107 23.60 11.60 25.68
C VAL A 107 23.81 11.27 27.16
N THR A 108 24.85 10.50 27.48
CA THR A 108 26.04 10.99 28.19
C THR A 108 27.21 10.08 27.81
#